data_AF-A0A957A6S3-F1
#
_entry.id   AF-A0A957A6S3-F1
#
_cell.length_a   1.000
_cell.length_b   1.000
_cell.length_c   1.000
_cell.angle_alpha   90.00
_cell.angle_beta   90.00
_cell.angle_gamma   90.00
#
_symmetry.space_group_name_H-M   'P 1'
#
loop_
_entity.id
_entity.type
_entity.pdbx_description
1 polymer ?
#
loop_
_entity_poly.entity_id
_entity_poly.type
_entity_poly.pdbx_seq_one_letter_code
_entity_poly.pdbx_strand_id
1 'polypeptide(L)'
;YRYYRSMGMTLDAISGHSALRGYPDIDLSTITPVHHPDGISAAAGLFMSLLGLRHRERTGEGVVFDLAQFESTIPHLGEYLLDWQLAGVAAPRLGNDHPWMAPHGVFATRDPDTWLAVAVDTDERFGALARAIGREDLLGRPEYATAAGRHQRRDELDRALAEWACTQDRFEA
;
A
#
# COMPACT_ATOMS: atom_id res chain seq x y z
N TYR A 1 -26.14 -9.01 -1.40
CA TYR A 1 -25.93 -8.71 -2.85
C TYR A 1 -26.01 -9.93 -3.78
N ARG A 2 -26.45 -11.13 -3.34
CA ARG A 2 -26.44 -12.37 -4.15
C ARG A 2 -27.11 -12.29 -5.54
N TYR A 3 -28.18 -11.51 -5.68
CA TYR A 3 -28.94 -11.40 -6.93
C TYR A 3 -28.54 -10.18 -7.79
N TYR A 4 -27.49 -9.46 -7.39
CA TYR A 4 -27.01 -8.29 -8.11
C TYR A 4 -25.75 -8.66 -8.89
N ARG A 5 -25.60 -8.06 -10.08
CA ARG A 5 -24.37 -8.19 -10.86
C ARG A 5 -23.26 -7.38 -10.21
N SER A 6 -22.07 -7.94 -10.14
CA SER A 6 -20.87 -7.29 -9.63
C SER A 6 -19.72 -7.44 -10.62
N MET A 7 -18.85 -6.45 -10.64
CA MET A 7 -17.56 -6.42 -11.35
C MET A 7 -16.46 -6.09 -10.34
N GLY A 8 -15.20 -6.45 -10.62
CA GLY A 8 -14.06 -6.16 -9.75
C GLY A 8 -14.04 -4.72 -9.22
N MET A 9 -14.17 -3.73 -10.11
CA MET A 9 -14.21 -2.30 -9.72
C MET A 9 -15.37 -1.92 -8.78
N THR A 10 -16.54 -2.55 -8.93
CA THR A 10 -17.69 -2.24 -8.05
C THR A 10 -17.51 -2.87 -6.68
N LEU A 11 -16.88 -4.05 -6.62
CA LEU A 11 -16.53 -4.71 -5.37
C LEU A 11 -15.36 -4.00 -4.67
N ASP A 12 -14.43 -3.44 -5.43
CA ASP A 12 -13.33 -2.59 -4.95
C ASP A 12 -13.88 -1.39 -4.18
N ALA A 13 -14.88 -0.72 -4.76
CA ALA A 13 -15.56 0.41 -4.13
C ALA A 13 -16.37 -0.02 -2.89
N ILE A 14 -17.20 -1.06 -3.00
CA ILE A 14 -18.09 -1.48 -1.90
C ILE A 14 -17.30 -2.10 -0.73
N SER A 15 -16.16 -2.72 -1.00
CA SER A 15 -15.27 -3.26 0.06
C SER A 15 -14.54 -2.16 0.84
N GLY A 16 -14.58 -0.91 0.36
CA GLY A 16 -13.87 0.21 0.97
C GLY A 16 -12.43 0.36 0.50
N HIS A 17 -11.91 -0.55 -0.34
CA HIS A 17 -10.54 -0.45 -0.86
C HIS A 17 -10.31 0.84 -1.65
N SER A 18 -11.28 1.27 -2.48
CA SER A 18 -11.19 2.56 -3.17
C SER A 18 -11.09 3.76 -2.22
N ALA A 19 -11.70 3.70 -1.03
CA ALA A 19 -11.68 4.80 -0.07
C ALA A 19 -10.32 4.97 0.62
N LEU A 20 -9.46 3.96 0.55
CA LEU A 20 -8.13 3.94 1.16
C LEU A 20 -7.03 4.38 0.19
N ARG A 21 -7.32 4.43 -1.11
CA ARG A 21 -6.33 4.73 -2.16
C ARG A 21 -6.34 6.20 -2.56
N GLY A 22 -5.23 6.65 -3.12
CA GLY A 22 -5.08 8.01 -3.65
C GLY A 22 -4.61 9.02 -2.60
N TYR A 23 -4.33 10.23 -3.05
CA TYR A 23 -3.88 11.32 -2.17
C TYR A 23 -5.06 11.91 -1.37
N PRO A 24 -4.82 12.48 -0.18
CA PRO A 24 -5.88 13.01 0.69
C PRO A 24 -6.73 14.10 0.03
N ASP A 25 -6.13 14.90 -0.84
CA ASP A 25 -6.65 16.13 -1.46
C ASP A 25 -7.37 15.91 -2.79
N ILE A 26 -7.24 14.73 -3.40
CA ILE A 26 -7.93 14.43 -4.66
C ILE A 26 -9.37 13.96 -4.43
N ASP A 27 -10.25 14.22 -5.39
CA ASP A 27 -11.64 13.76 -5.32
C ASP A 27 -11.73 12.23 -5.46
N LEU A 28 -12.58 11.57 -4.67
CA LEU A 28 -12.73 10.11 -4.69
C LEU A 28 -13.18 9.58 -6.07
N SER A 29 -13.94 10.37 -6.84
CA SER A 29 -14.37 10.01 -8.20
C SER A 29 -13.23 10.01 -9.21
N THR A 30 -12.09 10.63 -8.88
CA THR A 30 -10.89 10.64 -9.73
C THR A 30 -9.93 9.49 -9.46
N ILE A 31 -10.21 8.66 -8.44
CA ILE A 31 -9.39 7.50 -8.16
C ILE A 31 -9.49 6.51 -9.33
N THR A 32 -8.33 6.09 -9.83
CA THR A 32 -8.26 5.06 -10.87
C THR A 32 -8.95 3.79 -10.39
N PRO A 33 -9.96 3.29 -11.13
CA PRO A 33 -10.59 2.01 -10.84
C PRO A 33 -9.57 0.87 -10.93
N VAL A 34 -9.61 -0.04 -9.96
CA VAL A 34 -8.80 -1.27 -10.01
C VAL A 34 -9.70 -2.49 -9.85
N HIS A 35 -9.18 -3.63 -10.25
CA HIS A 35 -9.89 -4.92 -10.27
C HIS A 35 -9.29 -5.88 -9.23
N HIS A 36 -8.89 -5.35 -8.07
CA HIS A 36 -8.26 -6.12 -7.01
C HIS A 36 -9.07 -7.35 -6.57
N PRO A 37 -10.41 -7.27 -6.43
CA PRO A 37 -11.24 -8.44 -6.12
C PRO A 37 -11.16 -9.54 -7.17
N ASP A 38 -10.98 -9.21 -8.45
CA ASP A 38 -10.91 -10.22 -9.53
C ASP A 38 -9.66 -11.09 -9.36
N GLY A 39 -8.51 -10.46 -9.13
CA GLY A 39 -7.24 -11.15 -8.94
C GLY A 39 -7.19 -12.02 -7.67
N ILE A 40 -7.64 -11.48 -6.54
CA ILE A 40 -7.64 -12.22 -5.27
C ILE A 40 -8.59 -13.41 -5.32
N SER A 41 -9.79 -13.22 -5.89
CA SER A 41 -10.76 -14.30 -5.99
C SER A 41 -10.26 -15.44 -6.87
N ALA A 42 -9.51 -15.12 -7.93
CA ALA A 42 -8.87 -16.14 -8.76
C ALA A 42 -7.81 -16.93 -7.97
N ALA A 43 -6.98 -16.25 -7.17
CA ALA A 43 -5.99 -16.90 -6.30
C ALA A 43 -6.66 -17.80 -5.24
N ALA A 44 -7.74 -17.31 -4.60
CA ALA A 44 -8.53 -18.08 -3.66
C ALA A 44 -9.17 -19.31 -4.33
N GLY A 45 -9.75 -19.15 -5.52
CA GLY A 45 -10.33 -20.25 -6.29
C GLY A 45 -9.29 -21.32 -6.68
N LEU A 46 -8.06 -20.92 -7.03
CA LEU A 46 -6.96 -21.86 -7.26
C LEU A 46 -6.63 -22.64 -5.98
N PHE A 47 -6.46 -21.95 -4.86
CA PHE A 47 -6.16 -22.59 -3.58
C PHE A 47 -7.27 -23.57 -3.16
N MET A 48 -8.54 -23.17 -3.28
CA MET A 48 -9.69 -24.03 -3.00
C MET A 48 -9.73 -25.24 -3.94
N SER A 49 -9.40 -25.07 -5.22
CA SER A 49 -9.32 -26.19 -6.16
C SER A 49 -8.27 -27.22 -5.74
N LEU A 50 -7.08 -26.76 -5.33
CA LEU A 50 -6.03 -27.64 -4.79
C LEU A 50 -6.49 -28.34 -3.50
N LEU A 51 -7.18 -27.62 -2.61
CA LEU A 51 -7.77 -28.19 -1.40
C LEU A 51 -8.83 -29.26 -1.74
N GLY A 52 -9.64 -29.04 -2.77
CA GLY A 52 -10.62 -30.02 -3.24
C GLY A 52 -9.98 -31.28 -3.81
N LEU A 53 -8.89 -31.15 -4.57
CA LEU A 53 -8.11 -32.30 -5.04
C LEU A 53 -7.53 -33.08 -3.86
N ARG A 54 -6.97 -32.37 -2.88
CA ARG A 54 -6.42 -32.97 -1.65
C ARG A 54 -7.50 -33.65 -0.81
N HIS A 55 -8.70 -33.08 -0.73
CA HIS A 55 -9.85 -33.68 -0.07
C HIS A 55 -10.21 -35.00 -0.76
N ARG A 56 -10.36 -34.98 -2.09
CA ARG A 56 -10.68 -36.16 -2.89
C ARG A 56 -9.65 -37.28 -2.76
N GLU A 57 -8.36 -36.96 -2.72
CA GLU A 57 -7.30 -37.96 -2.48
C GLU A 57 -7.47 -38.71 -1.16
N ARG A 58 -7.98 -38.03 -0.12
CA ARG A 58 -8.07 -38.57 1.23
C ARG A 58 -9.39 -39.32 1.48
N THR A 59 -10.47 -38.85 0.88
CA THR A 59 -11.83 -39.34 1.18
C THR A 59 -12.44 -40.14 0.02
N GLY A 60 -11.94 -39.95 -1.20
CA GLY A 60 -12.57 -40.44 -2.42
C GLY A 60 -13.73 -39.58 -2.93
N GLU A 61 -14.09 -38.50 -2.21
CA GLU A 61 -15.25 -37.66 -2.49
C GLU A 61 -14.87 -36.29 -3.05
N GLY A 62 -15.73 -35.72 -3.89
CA GLY A 62 -15.59 -34.33 -4.35
C GLY A 62 -16.12 -33.34 -3.31
N VAL A 63 -15.84 -32.05 -3.53
CA VAL A 63 -16.37 -30.95 -2.70
C VAL A 63 -16.81 -29.80 -3.60
N VAL A 64 -17.88 -29.11 -3.21
CA VAL A 64 -18.34 -27.88 -3.85
C VAL A 64 -17.94 -26.71 -2.96
N PHE A 65 -17.31 -25.71 -3.57
CA PHE A 65 -16.95 -24.46 -2.91
C PHE A 65 -17.82 -23.33 -3.45
N ASP A 66 -18.44 -22.57 -2.56
CA ASP A 66 -19.07 -21.28 -2.86
C ASP A 66 -18.09 -20.18 -2.48
N LEU A 67 -17.69 -19.35 -3.45
CA LEU A 67 -16.68 -18.31 -3.28
C LEU A 67 -17.26 -16.97 -3.73
N ALA A 68 -17.51 -16.09 -2.77
CA ALA A 68 -17.88 -14.71 -3.05
C ALA A 68 -16.62 -13.83 -3.19
N GLN A 69 -16.51 -13.12 -4.31
CA GLN A 69 -15.36 -12.22 -4.56
C GLN A 69 -15.19 -11.14 -3.49
N PHE A 70 -16.31 -10.66 -2.93
CA PHE A 70 -16.30 -9.71 -1.83
C PHE A 70 -15.62 -10.30 -0.59
N GLU A 71 -16.02 -11.50 -0.19
CA GLU A 71 -15.51 -12.18 1.01
C GLU A 71 -14.02 -12.50 0.89
N SER A 72 -13.54 -12.84 -0.31
CA SER A 72 -12.10 -13.02 -0.54
C SER A 72 -11.29 -11.71 -0.49
N THR A 73 -11.93 -10.56 -0.70
CA THR A 73 -11.24 -9.26 -0.69
C THR A 73 -11.07 -8.71 0.73
N ILE A 74 -12.08 -8.88 1.60
CA ILE A 74 -12.11 -8.32 2.95
C ILE A 74 -10.86 -8.62 3.80
N PRO A 75 -10.28 -9.84 3.79
CA PRO A 75 -9.05 -10.13 4.55
C PRO A 75 -7.85 -9.24 4.20
N HIS A 76 -7.80 -8.68 2.98
CA HIS A 76 -6.72 -7.77 2.57
C HIS A 76 -6.85 -6.37 3.19
N LEU A 77 -7.98 -6.07 3.82
CA LEU A 77 -8.25 -4.82 4.52
C LEU A 77 -8.27 -5.02 6.04
N GLY A 78 -7.72 -6.14 6.53
CA GLY A 78 -7.81 -6.56 7.93
C GLY A 78 -7.33 -5.52 8.93
N GLU A 79 -6.18 -4.88 8.68
CA GLU A 79 -5.64 -3.82 9.53
C GLU A 79 -6.62 -2.65 9.68
N TYR A 80 -7.14 -2.14 8.57
CA TYR A 80 -8.10 -1.03 8.57
C TYR A 80 -9.44 -1.38 9.23
N LEU A 81 -9.88 -2.63 9.08
CA LEU A 81 -11.08 -3.12 9.75
C LEU A 81 -10.86 -3.21 11.27
N LEU A 82 -9.69 -3.64 11.71
CA LEU A 82 -9.32 -3.68 13.13
C LEU A 82 -9.23 -2.28 13.72
N ASP A 83 -8.61 -1.32 13.03
CA ASP A 83 -8.53 0.08 13.47
C ASP A 83 -9.92 0.68 13.69
N TRP A 84 -10.83 0.44 12.74
CA TRP A 84 -12.23 0.86 12.89
C TRP A 84 -12.93 0.16 14.05
N GLN A 85 -12.76 -1.16 14.20
CA GLN A 85 -13.42 -1.94 15.25
C GLN A 85 -12.92 -1.58 16.66
N LEU A 86 -11.63 -1.30 16.81
CA LEU A 86 -11.00 -1.04 18.11
C LEU A 86 -11.08 0.43 18.53
N ALA A 87 -10.93 1.35 17.58
CA ALA A 87 -10.82 2.78 17.86
C ALA A 87 -11.96 3.63 17.27
N GLY A 88 -12.80 3.09 16.40
CA GLY A 88 -13.83 3.86 15.67
C GLY A 88 -13.23 4.88 14.71
N VAL A 89 -11.96 4.69 14.32
CA VAL A 89 -11.23 5.60 13.43
C VAL A 89 -11.19 4.99 12.04
N ALA A 90 -11.73 5.70 11.06
CA ALA A 90 -11.58 5.33 9.66
C ALA A 90 -10.18 5.71 9.20
N ALA A 91 -9.47 4.79 8.55
CA ALA A 91 -8.14 5.06 8.05
C ALA A 91 -8.17 6.17 6.98
N PRO A 92 -7.28 7.16 7.07
CA PRO A 92 -7.18 8.21 6.07
C PRO A 92 -6.54 7.67 4.78
N ARG A 93 -6.80 8.36 3.67
CA ARG A 93 -5.96 8.23 2.47
C ARG A 93 -4.62 8.86 2.75
N LEU A 94 -3.52 8.15 2.47
CA LEU A 94 -2.15 8.61 2.72
C LEU A 94 -1.37 8.89 1.42
N GLY A 95 -1.93 8.60 0.25
CA GLY A 95 -1.14 8.57 -0.98
C GLY A 95 -0.01 7.55 -0.86
N ASN A 96 1.23 8.00 -1.06
CA ASN A 96 2.43 7.17 -0.95
C ASN A 96 3.15 7.31 0.42
N ASP A 97 2.58 8.07 1.35
CA ASP A 97 3.10 8.26 2.70
C ASP A 97 2.83 7.01 3.58
N HIS A 98 3.40 6.98 4.78
CA HIS A 98 3.23 5.90 5.74
C HIS A 98 2.81 6.42 7.12
N PRO A 99 2.01 5.67 7.91
CA PRO A 99 1.52 6.15 9.20
C PRO A 99 2.64 6.48 10.22
N TRP A 100 3.84 5.90 10.07
CA TRP A 100 4.94 6.06 11.03
C TRP A 100 6.37 5.99 10.44
N MET A 101 6.52 5.70 9.14
CA MET A 101 7.85 5.67 8.51
C MET A 101 8.15 7.03 7.88
N ALA A 102 9.37 7.52 8.03
CA ALA A 102 9.81 8.75 7.39
C ALA A 102 11.35 8.77 7.21
N PRO A 103 11.84 9.08 6.00
CA PRO A 103 11.07 9.33 4.78
C PRO A 103 10.38 8.07 4.21
N HIS A 104 9.20 8.24 3.63
CA HIS A 104 8.46 7.19 2.93
C HIS A 104 7.62 7.80 1.81
N GLY A 105 7.86 7.41 0.56
CA GLY A 105 7.19 8.04 -0.57
C GLY A 105 7.64 7.55 -1.92
N VAL A 106 7.09 8.16 -2.96
CA VAL A 106 7.44 7.93 -4.37
C VAL A 106 7.78 9.27 -5.01
N PHE A 107 9.00 9.40 -5.51
CA PHE A 107 9.59 10.67 -5.97
C PHE A 107 9.91 10.60 -7.45
N ALA A 108 9.54 11.64 -8.20
CA ALA A 108 9.84 11.71 -9.64
C ALA A 108 11.35 11.83 -9.86
N THR A 109 11.87 11.05 -10.80
CA THR A 109 13.28 11.18 -11.22
C THR A 109 13.42 12.13 -12.41
N ARG A 110 14.63 12.25 -12.96
CA ARG A 110 14.90 13.09 -14.15
C ARG A 110 14.14 12.60 -15.38
N ASP A 111 13.98 11.29 -15.51
CA ASP A 111 13.41 10.67 -16.70
C ASP A 111 11.87 10.71 -16.65
N PRO A 112 11.19 11.01 -17.77
CA PRO A 112 9.74 10.93 -17.83
C PRO A 112 9.22 9.55 -17.41
N ASP A 113 8.12 9.54 -16.66
CA ASP A 113 7.45 8.32 -16.18
C ASP A 113 8.38 7.36 -15.39
N THR A 114 9.39 7.92 -14.74
CA THR A 114 10.31 7.19 -13.86
C THR A 114 10.24 7.75 -12.45
N TRP A 115 10.15 6.84 -11.49
CA TRP A 115 9.91 7.17 -10.09
C TRP A 115 10.79 6.33 -9.17
N LEU A 116 11.26 6.93 -8.08
CA LEU A 116 11.98 6.26 -7.01
C LEU A 116 11.06 6.08 -5.80
N ALA A 117 10.84 4.82 -5.40
CA ALA A 117 10.15 4.50 -4.15
C ALA A 117 11.17 4.40 -3.00
N VAL A 118 10.96 5.18 -1.94
CA VAL A 118 11.81 5.19 -0.75
C VAL A 118 10.97 4.78 0.46
N ALA A 119 11.51 3.89 1.27
CA ALA A 119 10.90 3.47 2.54
C ALA A 119 12.00 3.33 3.61
N VAL A 120 11.97 4.21 4.61
CA VAL A 120 12.93 4.20 5.72
C VAL A 120 12.19 3.96 7.05
N ASP A 121 12.45 2.79 7.63
CA ASP A 121 11.84 2.30 8.87
C ASP A 121 12.75 2.46 10.10
N THR A 122 14.03 2.74 9.91
CA THR A 122 15.06 2.69 10.96
C THR A 122 16.02 3.88 10.88
N ASP A 123 16.58 4.26 12.03
CA ASP A 123 17.52 5.38 12.13
C ASP A 123 18.85 5.05 11.40
N GLU A 124 19.26 3.78 11.40
CA GLU A 124 20.43 3.31 10.65
C GLU A 124 20.23 3.48 9.13
N ARG A 125 19.05 3.11 8.61
CA ARG A 125 18.72 3.30 7.19
C ARG A 125 18.57 4.77 6.82
N PHE A 126 18.06 5.61 7.73
CA PHE A 126 18.06 7.05 7.53
C PHE A 126 19.49 7.60 7.41
N GLY A 127 20.39 7.15 8.29
CA GLY A 127 21.82 7.46 8.23
C GLY A 127 22.47 7.06 6.90
N ALA A 128 22.15 5.87 6.40
CA ALA A 128 22.63 5.38 5.11
C ALA A 128 22.07 6.21 3.94
N LEU A 129 20.77 6.51 3.95
CA LEU A 129 20.12 7.32 2.94
C LEU A 129 20.70 8.74 2.88
N ALA A 130 20.85 9.41 4.03
CA ALA A 130 21.40 10.76 4.10
C ALA A 130 22.80 10.84 3.46
N ARG A 131 23.65 9.84 3.67
CA ARG A 131 24.97 9.77 3.00
C ARG A 131 24.84 9.47 1.52
N ALA A 132 23.96 8.55 1.13
CA ALA A 132 23.76 8.19 -0.27
C ALA A 132 23.32 9.39 -1.12
N ILE A 133 22.51 10.29 -0.55
CA ILE A 133 22.01 11.49 -1.24
C ILE A 133 22.89 12.74 -1.02
N GLY A 134 24.03 12.60 -0.34
CA GLY A 134 24.95 13.71 -0.04
C GLY A 134 24.35 14.79 0.88
N ARG A 135 23.47 14.39 1.80
CA ARG A 135 22.76 15.24 2.76
C ARG A 135 23.07 14.87 4.21
N GLU A 136 24.34 14.63 4.51
CA GLU A 136 24.79 14.36 5.88
C GLU A 136 24.48 15.51 6.85
N ASP A 137 24.20 16.73 6.35
CA ASP A 137 23.68 17.85 7.15
C ASP A 137 22.37 17.51 7.87
N LEU A 138 21.56 16.59 7.33
CA LEU A 138 20.33 16.11 7.96
C LEU A 138 20.62 15.29 9.25
N LEU A 139 21.77 14.65 9.35
CA LEU A 139 22.15 13.83 10.51
C LEU A 139 22.53 14.68 11.73
N GLY A 140 22.91 15.94 11.50
CA GLY A 140 23.21 16.90 12.57
C GLY A 140 21.98 17.52 13.22
N ARG A 141 20.79 17.27 12.69
CA ARG A 141 19.54 17.87 13.16
C ARG A 141 18.89 17.03 14.26
N PRO A 142 18.76 17.53 15.50
CA PRO A 142 18.16 16.78 16.61
C PRO A 142 16.74 16.29 16.30
N GLU A 143 15.96 17.04 15.54
CA GLU A 143 14.62 16.67 15.10
C GLU A 143 14.58 15.43 14.18
N TYR A 144 15.70 15.06 13.54
CA TYR A 144 15.78 13.89 12.66
C TYR A 144 16.42 12.67 13.31
N ALA A 145 16.83 12.79 14.57
CA ALA A 145 17.48 11.72 15.32
C ALA A 145 16.59 10.49 15.56
N THR A 146 15.26 10.63 15.47
CA THR A 146 14.31 9.54 15.68
C THR A 146 13.28 9.47 14.54
N ALA A 147 12.75 8.28 14.27
CA ALA A 147 11.68 8.09 13.30
C ALA A 147 10.47 9.00 13.55
N ALA A 148 10.05 9.16 14.80
CA ALA A 148 8.93 10.03 15.17
C ALA A 148 9.20 11.51 14.86
N GLY A 149 10.42 11.99 15.15
CA GLY A 149 10.83 13.35 14.82
C GLY A 149 10.89 13.60 13.31
N ARG A 150 11.38 12.62 12.54
CA ARG A 150 11.35 12.65 11.07
C ARG A 150 9.92 12.68 10.54
N HIS A 151 9.01 11.88 11.09
CA HIS A 151 7.62 11.80 10.64
C HIS A 151 6.86 13.12 10.84
N GLN A 152 7.11 13.83 11.94
CA GLN A 152 6.56 15.16 12.20
C GLN A 152 7.03 16.23 11.19
N ARG A 153 8.13 15.97 10.50
CA ARG A 153 8.80 16.87 9.55
C ARG A 153 8.91 16.26 8.15
N ARG A 154 8.11 15.23 7.86
CA ARG A 154 8.24 14.45 6.62
C ARG A 154 8.16 15.30 5.36
N ASP A 155 7.31 16.33 5.32
CA ASP A 155 7.22 17.26 4.19
C ASP A 155 8.55 17.94 3.84
N GLU A 156 9.41 18.20 4.84
CA GLU A 156 10.75 18.77 4.62
C GLU A 156 11.73 17.72 4.08
N LEU A 157 11.67 16.49 4.59
CA LEU A 157 12.51 15.38 4.14
C LEU A 157 12.12 14.93 2.73
N ASP A 158 10.83 14.86 2.45
CA ASP A 158 10.28 14.48 1.16
C ASP A 158 10.64 15.53 0.10
N ARG A 159 10.65 16.82 0.46
CA ARG A 159 11.14 17.87 -0.44
C ARG A 159 12.63 17.70 -0.75
N ALA A 160 13.46 17.44 0.26
CA ALA A 160 14.89 17.19 0.06
C ALA A 160 15.15 15.94 -0.82
N LEU A 161 14.33 14.89 -0.66
CA LEU A 161 14.40 13.70 -1.49
C LEU A 161 13.91 13.96 -2.92
N ALA A 162 12.83 14.72 -3.10
CA ALA A 162 12.34 15.09 -4.42
C ALA A 162 13.37 15.93 -5.20
N GLU A 163 14.03 16.87 -4.53
CA GLU A 163 15.10 17.70 -5.11
C GLU A 163 16.31 16.87 -5.54
N TRP A 164 16.66 15.83 -4.78
CA TRP A 164 17.75 14.93 -5.15
C TRP A 164 17.33 13.90 -6.21
N ALA A 165 16.13 13.32 -6.09
CA ALA A 165 15.63 12.29 -6.99
C ALA A 165 15.48 12.83 -8.41
N CYS A 166 15.04 14.08 -8.57
CA CYS A 166 14.85 14.68 -9.89
C CYS A 166 16.17 14.91 -10.68
N THR A 167 17.34 14.71 -10.04
CA THR A 167 18.63 14.74 -10.73
C THR A 167 19.13 13.35 -11.15
N GLN A 168 18.52 12.27 -10.63
CA GLN A 168 18.90 10.89 -10.91
C GLN A 168 18.20 10.35 -12.16
N ASP A 169 18.83 9.42 -12.87
CA ASP A 169 18.13 8.57 -13.84
C ASP A 169 17.68 7.24 -13.21
N ARG A 170 17.00 6.40 -13.99
CA ARG A 170 16.46 5.12 -13.51
C ARG A 170 17.49 4.10 -13.01
N PHE A 171 18.77 4.26 -13.36
CA PHE A 171 19.82 3.28 -13.07
C PHE A 171 20.76 3.75 -11.97
N GLU A 172 20.90 5.06 -11.78
CA GLU A 172 21.76 5.68 -10.77
C GLU A 172 21.00 6.08 -9.48
N ALA A 173 19.66 6.05 -9.51
CA ALA A 173 18.79 6.28 -8.35
C ALA A 173 18.78 5.14 -7.32
#